data_AF-A0A7S3DHK9-F1
#
_entry.id   AF-A0A7S3DHK9-F1
#
_cell.length_a   1.000
_cell.length_b   1.000
_cell.length_c   1.000
_cell.angle_alpha   90.00
_cell.angle_beta   90.00
_cell.angle_gamma   90.00
#
_symmetry.space_group_name_H-M   'P 1'
#
loop_
_entity.id
_entity.type
_entity.pdbx_description
1 polymer ?
#
loop_
_entity_poly.entity_id
_entity_poly.type
_entity_poly.pdbx_seq_one_letter_code
_entity_poly.pdbx_strand_id
1 'polypeptide(L)'
;FFHCFTREIDGEEAHRIGLATRLCEEGECLAEAEKIAAALASFPQKCLRADMTSARDQWGLSEREAIQREFAGGIKVVEQEALQGASEFAKGAGRHGHFQS
;
A
#
# COMPACT_ATOMS: atom_id res chain seq x y z
N PHE A 1 24.12 -31.13 15.23
CA PHE A 1 23.38 -30.92 13.97
C PHE A 1 22.91 -29.48 13.92
N PHE A 2 23.79 -28.56 13.50
CA PHE A 2 23.43 -27.19 13.15
C PHE A 2 23.52 -27.14 11.63
N HIS A 3 22.37 -27.25 10.95
CA HIS A 3 22.30 -27.00 9.51
C HIS A 3 22.14 -25.48 9.38
N CYS A 4 23.12 -24.83 8.75
CA CYS A 4 23.10 -23.39 8.54
C CYS A 4 21.94 -23.05 7.58
N PHE A 5 20.87 -22.43 8.09
CA PHE A 5 19.68 -22.02 7.33
C PHE A 5 19.89 -20.78 6.44
N THR A 6 21.13 -20.35 6.21
CA THR A 6 21.46 -19.13 5.45
C THR A 6 21.53 -19.43 3.94
N ARG A 7 20.42 -19.83 3.33
CA ARG A 7 20.33 -19.92 1.87
C ARG A 7 20.04 -18.54 1.29
N GLU A 8 20.75 -18.17 0.23
CA GLU A 8 20.45 -16.96 -0.54
C GLU A 8 19.08 -17.10 -1.24
N ILE A 9 18.33 -15.99 -1.29
CA ILE A 9 17.08 -15.87 -2.03
C ILE A 9 17.35 -14.88 -3.17
N ASP A 10 17.31 -15.37 -4.40
CA ASP A 10 17.46 -14.51 -5.58
C ASP A 10 16.21 -13.65 -5.83
N GLY A 11 16.30 -12.71 -6.77
CA GLY A 11 15.21 -11.79 -7.07
C GLY A 11 13.94 -12.50 -7.53
N GLU A 12 14.06 -13.51 -8.40
CA GLU A 12 12.92 -14.24 -8.95
C GLU A 12 12.17 -15.02 -7.87
N GLU A 13 12.91 -15.69 -6.98
CA GLU A 13 12.33 -16.37 -5.84
C GLU A 13 11.70 -15.38 -4.86
N ALA A 14 12.38 -14.28 -4.53
CA ALA A 14 11.85 -13.23 -3.67
C ALA A 14 10.51 -12.71 -4.22
N HIS A 15 10.42 -12.54 -5.55
CA HIS A 15 9.16 -12.13 -6.19
C HIS A 15 8.07 -13.20 -6.08
N ARG A 16 8.42 -14.45 -6.40
CA ARG A 16 7.47 -15.58 -6.38
C ARG A 16 6.88 -15.85 -5.00
N ILE A 17 7.65 -15.67 -3.92
CA ILE A 17 7.17 -15.89 -2.54
C ILE A 17 6.52 -14.64 -1.92
N GLY A 18 6.48 -13.52 -2.64
CA GLY A 18 5.90 -12.26 -2.16
C GLY A 18 6.81 -11.44 -1.22
N LEU A 19 8.10 -11.79 -1.13
CA LEU A 19 9.09 -10.98 -0.40
C LEU A 19 9.40 -9.68 -1.16
N ALA A 20 9.47 -9.74 -2.49
CA ALA A 20 9.53 -8.59 -3.38
C ALA A 20 8.25 -8.50 -4.21
N THR A 21 7.69 -7.31 -4.36
CA THR A 21 6.44 -7.13 -5.13
C THR A 21 6.69 -6.89 -6.62
N ARG A 22 7.93 -6.59 -7.00
CA ARG A 22 8.34 -6.31 -8.39
C ARG A 22 9.78 -6.76 -8.64
N LEU A 23 10.09 -6.98 -9.91
CA LEU A 23 11.43 -7.16 -10.43
C LEU A 23 11.81 -5.93 -11.27
N CYS A 24 13.11 -5.65 -11.38
CA CYS A 24 13.66 -4.63 -12.25
C CYS A 24 14.96 -5.14 -12.88
N GLU A 25 15.37 -4.48 -13.97
CA GLU A 25 16.69 -4.71 -14.56
C GLU A 25 17.81 -4.27 -13.60
N GLU A 26 19.01 -4.81 -13.82
CA GLU A 26 20.19 -4.43 -13.04
C GLU A 26 20.49 -2.92 -13.23
N GLY A 27 20.68 -2.22 -12.11
CA GLY A 27 20.91 -0.76 -12.10
C GLY A 27 19.65 0.10 -12.06
N GLU A 28 18.45 -0.44 -12.32
CA GLU A 28 17.19 0.34 -12.39
C GLU A 28 16.41 0.38 -11.06
N CYS A 29 16.87 -0.33 -10.03
CA CYS A 29 16.14 -0.50 -8.76
C CYS A 29 15.72 0.82 -8.11
N LEU A 30 16.62 1.82 -8.08
CA LEU A 30 16.31 3.13 -7.50
C LEU A 30 15.26 3.87 -8.33
N ALA A 31 15.41 3.90 -9.66
CA ALA A 31 14.48 4.59 -10.54
C ALA A 31 13.07 3.98 -10.45
N GLU A 32 12.96 2.65 -10.40
CA GLU A 32 11.67 1.97 -10.19
C GLU A 32 11.08 2.25 -8.80
N ALA A 33 11.90 2.27 -7.75
CA ALA A 33 11.44 2.62 -6.41
C ALA A 33 10.92 4.07 -6.34
N GLU A 34 11.59 5.02 -6.99
CA GLU A 34 11.16 6.42 -7.06
C GLU A 34 9.84 6.59 -7.84
N LYS A 35 9.65 5.86 -8.94
CA LYS A 35 8.37 5.83 -9.67
C LYS A 35 7.22 5.36 -8.77
N ILE A 36 7.45 4.31 -7.98
CA ILE A 36 6.45 3.80 -7.03
C ILE A 36 6.19 4.82 -5.93
N ALA A 37 7.24 5.46 -5.39
CA ALA A 37 7.09 6.49 -4.36
C ALA A 37 6.29 7.70 -4.87
N ALA A 38 6.56 8.17 -6.09
CA ALA A 38 5.82 9.25 -6.72
C ALA A 38 4.34 8.88 -6.93
N ALA A 39 4.06 7.65 -7.38
CA ALA A 39 2.69 7.16 -7.50
C ALA A 39 1.98 7.06 -6.14
N LEU A 40 2.67 6.60 -5.08
CA LEU A 40 2.10 6.56 -3.74
C LEU A 40 1.84 7.95 -3.17
N ALA A 41 2.71 8.92 -3.49
CA ALA A 41 2.58 10.31 -3.04
C ALA A 41 1.40 11.05 -3.70
N SER A 42 0.93 10.60 -4.87
CA SER A 42 -0.20 11.23 -5.56
C SER A 42 -1.57 10.83 -5.02
N PHE A 43 -1.67 9.78 -4.20
CA PHE A 43 -2.93 9.39 -3.55
C PHE A 43 -3.31 10.34 -2.41
N PRO A 44 -4.60 10.41 -2.02
CA PRO A 44 -5.04 11.06 -0.79
C PRO A 44 -4.28 10.51 0.42
N GLN A 45 -3.38 11.33 0.95
CA GLN A 45 -2.37 10.86 1.89
C GLN A 45 -2.96 10.44 3.23
N LYS A 46 -4.10 11.00 3.67
CA LYS A 46 -4.70 10.58 4.93
C LYS A 46 -5.35 9.20 4.79
N CYS A 47 -6.08 8.95 3.68
CA CYS A 47 -6.64 7.64 3.37
C CYS A 47 -5.54 6.57 3.30
N LEU A 48 -4.52 6.79 2.46
CA LEU A 48 -3.41 5.85 2.30
C LEU A 48 -2.73 5.50 3.63
N ARG A 49 -2.50 6.50 4.49
CA ARG A 49 -1.86 6.30 5.80
C ARG A 49 -2.77 5.61 6.82
N ALA A 50 -4.07 5.88 6.80
CA ALA A 50 -5.03 5.21 7.67
C ALA A 50 -5.14 3.72 7.31
N ASP A 51 -5.22 3.40 6.02
CA ASP A 51 -5.26 2.01 5.53
C ASP A 51 -3.96 1.28 5.90
N MET A 52 -2.80 1.92 5.70
CA MET A 52 -1.50 1.35 6.06
C MET A 52 -1.38 1.09 7.57
N THR A 53 -1.87 2.00 8.41
CA THR A 53 -1.92 1.81 9.87
C THR A 53 -2.82 0.63 10.23
N SER A 54 -4.02 0.56 9.65
CA SER A 54 -4.99 -0.52 9.88
C SER A 54 -4.39 -1.89 9.53
N ALA A 55 -3.80 -2.02 8.33
CA ALA A 55 -3.21 -3.26 7.84
C ALA A 55 -2.02 -3.75 8.70
N ARG A 56 -1.28 -2.82 9.33
CA ARG A 56 -0.17 -3.15 10.25
C ARG A 56 -0.67 -3.55 11.63
N ASP A 57 -1.61 -2.80 12.18
CA ASP A 57 -2.03 -2.92 13.59
C ASP A 57 -3.04 -4.05 13.83
N GLN A 58 -3.66 -4.59 12.77
CA GLN A 58 -4.63 -5.69 12.90
C GLN A 58 -4.01 -7.00 13.38
N TRP A 59 -2.71 -7.22 13.14
CA TRP A 59 -2.06 -8.49 13.47
C TRP A 59 -2.12 -8.76 14.97
N GLY A 60 -2.72 -9.90 15.35
CA GLY A 60 -2.90 -10.30 16.74
C GLY A 60 -4.22 -9.86 17.37
N LEU A 61 -5.07 -9.13 16.64
CA LEU A 61 -6.45 -8.83 17.04
C LEU A 61 -7.40 -9.93 16.57
N SER A 62 -8.56 -10.04 17.24
CA SER A 62 -9.68 -10.72 16.62
C SER A 62 -10.21 -9.91 15.43
N GLU A 63 -10.84 -10.58 14.47
CA GLU A 63 -11.47 -9.94 13.31
C GLU A 63 -12.42 -8.79 13.72
N ARG A 64 -13.24 -9.01 14.77
CA ARG A 64 -14.16 -7.99 15.28
C ARG A 64 -13.42 -6.76 15.78
N GLU A 65 -12.33 -6.94 16.52
CA GLU A 65 -11.53 -5.82 17.03
C GLU A 65 -10.80 -5.08 15.91
N ALA A 66 -10.27 -5.82 14.92
CA ALA A 66 -9.63 -5.26 13.75
C ALA A 66 -10.60 -4.36 12.96
N ILE A 67 -11.80 -4.85 12.65
CA ILE A 67 -12.84 -4.08 11.94
C ILE A 67 -13.26 -2.83 12.73
N GLN A 68 -13.39 -2.94 14.06
CA GLN A 68 -13.73 -1.79 14.90
C GLN A 68 -12.63 -0.72 14.87
N ARG A 69 -11.36 -1.11 14.90
CA ARG A 69 -10.23 -0.19 14.81
C ARG A 69 -10.11 0.44 13.42
N GLU A 70 -10.28 -0.36 12.37
CA GLU A 70 -10.31 0.12 10.99
C GLU A 70 -11.37 1.21 10.82
N PHE A 71 -12.61 0.95 11.27
CA PHE A 71 -13.70 1.91 11.19
C PHE A 71 -13.40 3.21 11.96
N ALA A 72 -12.89 3.09 13.20
CA ALA A 72 -12.56 4.26 14.02
C ALA A 72 -11.43 5.12 13.42
N GLY A 73 -10.48 4.50 12.72
CA GLY A 73 -9.42 5.18 11.98
C GLY A 73 -9.92 5.81 10.67
N GLY A 74 -10.76 5.10 9.93
CA GLY A 74 -11.24 5.51 8.61
C GLY A 74 -12.28 6.64 8.65
N ILE A 75 -13.20 6.65 9.62
CA ILE A 75 -14.32 7.61 9.62
C ILE A 75 -13.86 9.08 9.64
N LYS A 76 -12.80 9.38 10.40
CA LYS A 76 -12.21 10.74 10.48
C LYS A 76 -11.56 11.18 9.17
N VAL A 77 -11.03 10.22 8.41
CA VAL A 77 -10.41 10.49 7.11
C VAL A 77 -11.49 10.72 6.06
N VAL A 78 -12.53 9.87 6.06
CA VAL A 78 -13.70 10.04 5.21
C VAL A 78 -14.30 11.43 5.40
N GLU A 79 -14.52 11.88 6.63
CA GLU A 79 -15.06 13.24 6.87
C GLU A 79 -14.20 14.36 6.28
N GLN A 80 -12.88 14.18 6.24
CA GLN A 80 -11.93 15.20 5.78
C GLN A 80 -11.67 15.17 4.27
N GLU A 81 -11.73 13.99 3.64
CA GLU A 81 -11.36 13.80 2.23
C GLU A 81 -12.56 13.46 1.33
N ALA A 82 -13.69 12.99 1.89
CA ALA A 82 -14.79 12.46 1.08
C ALA A 82 -15.51 13.52 0.24
N LEU A 83 -15.65 14.76 0.70
CA LEU A 83 -16.31 15.80 -0.10
C LEU A 83 -15.50 16.15 -1.36
N GLN A 84 -14.17 16.23 -1.23
CA GLN A 84 -13.29 16.51 -2.35
C GLN A 84 -13.17 15.28 -3.26
N GLY A 85 -12.95 14.10 -2.70
CA GLY A 85 -12.86 12.85 -3.45
C GLY A 85 -14.15 12.48 -4.18
N ALA A 86 -15.32 12.68 -3.57
CA ALA A 86 -16.60 12.44 -4.23
C ALA A 86 -16.86 13.42 -5.39
N SER A 87 -16.44 14.68 -5.25
CA SER A 87 -16.52 15.69 -6.32
C SER A 87 -15.62 15.33 -7.50
N GLU A 88 -14.39 14.88 -7.24
CA GLU A 88 -13.44 14.45 -8.27
C GLU A 88 -13.85 13.14 -8.94
N PHE A 89 -14.36 12.17 -8.17
CA PHE A 89 -14.91 10.92 -8.68
C PHE A 89 -16.14 11.13 -9.57
N ALA A 90 -17.05 12.02 -9.16
CA ALA A 90 -18.20 12.41 -9.96
C ALA A 90 -17.79 13.09 -11.28
N LYS A 91 -16.67 13.83 -11.28
CA LYS A 91 -16.06 14.45 -12.46
C LYS A 91 -15.23 13.49 -13.32
N GLY A 92 -15.11 12.22 -12.92
CA GLY A 92 -14.48 11.16 -13.71
C GLY A 92 -13.07 10.77 -13.29
N ALA A 93 -12.46 11.46 -12.32
CA ALA A 93 -11.17 11.03 -11.75
C ALA A 93 -11.35 9.68 -11.03
N GLY A 94 -10.53 8.68 -11.37
CA GLY A 94 -10.62 7.34 -10.76
C GLY A 94 -11.63 6.35 -11.35
N ARG A 95 -12.49 6.73 -12.31
CA ARG A 95 -13.41 5.78 -12.99
C ARG A 95 -12.70 4.76 -13.89
N HIS A 96 -11.44 5.04 -14.26
CA HIS A 96 -10.61 4.22 -15.15
C HIS A 96 -9.19 4.01 -14.59
N GLY A 97 -8.96 4.25 -13.29
CA GLY A 97 -7.61 4.18 -12.71
C GLY A 97 -6.62 5.24 -13.23
N HIS A 98 -7.09 6.25 -13.96
CA HIS A 98 -6.26 7.39 -14.34
C HIS A 98 -6.15 8.38 -13.18
N PHE A 99 -5.00 8.34 -12.52
CA PHE A 99 -4.51 9.41 -11.67
C PHE A 99 -3.53 10.22 -12.54
N GLN A 100 -3.74 11.53 -12.65
CA GLN A 100 -2.90 12.36 -13.51
C GLN A 100 -1.45 12.28 -13.04
N SER A 101 -0.57 11.96 -13.99
CA SER A 101 0.89 11.86 -13.85
C SER A 101 1.56 13.21 -13.62
#